data_AF-A0A359EAJ1-F1
#
_entry.id   AF-A0A359EAJ1-F1
#
_cell.length_a   1.000
_cell.length_b   1.000
_cell.length_c   1.000
_cell.angle_alpha   90.00
_cell.angle_beta   90.00
_cell.angle_gamma   90.00
#
_symmetry.space_group_name_H-M   'P 1'
#
loop_
_entity.id
_entity.type
_entity.pdbx_description
1 polymer ?
#
loop_
_entity_poly.entity_id
_entity_poly.type
_entity_poly.pdbx_seq_one_letter_code
_entity_poly.pdbx_strand_id
1 'polypeptide(L)'
;LLILALVLSFSSAQAQYLEEFEEKVTEFTLDNGLHFIIIERHDAPVASFYTHVDVGGADEPVGNTGIAHIFEHMAFKGTHYIGTTNWEEEKKVIDQMDEAYQEWLREKYKSNPDSDLLQEKWNRFQELQEESKQYVVNNEFSQIIEQNGGTGLNASTGADLTNYFYSLPSNRAELWFNLEADRFKNPTYREFYVEKEVVREERRMRTESNPIGRLVEEFLAVAYTAHPYGRPVVGWDSDITAT
;
A
#
# COMPACT_ATOMS: atom_id res chain seq x y z
N LEU A 1 -5.79 -49.98 36.23
CA LEU A 1 -4.52 -49.21 36.32
C LEU A 1 -4.21 -48.63 34.94
N LEU A 2 -4.05 -47.31 34.88
CA LEU A 2 -3.08 -46.61 34.01
C LEU A 2 -3.42 -46.25 32.54
N ILE A 3 -4.64 -45.82 32.19
CA ILE A 3 -4.86 -45.01 30.96
C ILE A 3 -6.01 -44.00 31.19
N LEU A 4 -5.82 -42.99 32.04
CA LEU A 4 -6.73 -41.83 32.08
C LEU A 4 -6.08 -40.56 32.69
N ALA A 5 -4.76 -40.41 32.56
CA ALA A 5 -4.00 -39.32 33.19
C ALA A 5 -3.11 -38.54 32.20
N LEU A 6 -3.34 -38.64 30.88
CA LEU A 6 -2.44 -38.08 29.86
C LEU A 6 -3.07 -37.01 28.96
N VAL A 7 -4.09 -36.28 29.43
CA VAL A 7 -4.73 -35.22 28.63
C VAL A 7 -4.74 -33.85 29.32
N LEU A 8 -4.27 -33.73 30.56
CA LEU A 8 -4.25 -32.44 31.28
C LEU A 8 -2.89 -31.72 31.31
N SER A 9 -1.84 -32.31 30.71
CA SER A 9 -0.48 -31.75 30.77
C SER A 9 -0.07 -30.92 29.55
N PHE A 10 -0.90 -30.86 28.50
CA PHE A 10 -0.59 -30.08 27.28
C PHE A 10 -0.96 -28.60 27.42
N SER A 11 -1.91 -28.24 28.28
CA SER A 11 -2.38 -26.85 28.42
C SER A 11 -1.45 -25.96 29.25
N SER A 12 -0.72 -26.52 30.21
CA SER A 12 0.17 -25.73 31.08
C SER A 12 1.42 -25.24 30.36
N ALA A 13 1.96 -26.03 29.42
CA ALA A 13 3.14 -25.63 28.66
C ALA A 13 2.82 -24.45 27.73
N GLN A 14 1.71 -24.50 26.99
CA GLN A 14 1.28 -23.43 26.08
C GLN A 14 0.96 -22.11 26.80
N ALA A 15 0.34 -22.17 27.98
CA ALA A 15 0.09 -20.98 28.80
C ALA A 15 1.39 -20.35 29.32
N GLN A 16 2.34 -21.18 29.77
CA GLN A 16 3.64 -20.71 30.25
C GLN A 16 4.50 -20.08 29.14
N TYR A 17 4.42 -20.61 27.91
CA TYR A 17 5.07 -19.99 26.75
C TYR A 17 4.45 -18.65 26.36
N LEU A 18 3.14 -18.46 26.57
CA LEU A 18 2.46 -17.20 26.28
C LEU A 18 2.80 -16.14 27.33
N GLU A 19 2.76 -16.48 28.63
CA GLU A 19 3.16 -15.57 29.71
C GLU A 19 4.64 -15.14 29.57
N GLU A 20 5.56 -16.08 29.30
CA GLU A 20 6.97 -15.75 29.08
C GLU A 20 7.19 -14.89 27.81
N PHE A 21 6.31 -15.02 26.83
CA PHE A 21 6.33 -14.18 25.63
C PHE A 21 5.79 -12.78 25.93
N GLU A 22 4.66 -12.67 26.64
CA GLU A 22 4.09 -11.40 27.09
C GLU A 22 5.08 -10.61 27.97
N GLU A 23 5.85 -11.28 28.84
CA GLU A 23 6.92 -10.65 29.63
C GLU A 23 8.04 -10.02 28.77
N LYS A 24 8.21 -10.47 27.52
CA LYS A 24 9.21 -9.94 26.57
C LYS A 24 8.64 -8.88 25.63
N VAL A 25 7.34 -8.61 25.69
CA VAL A 25 6.67 -7.56 24.91
C VAL A 25 6.80 -6.25 25.66
N THR A 26 7.35 -5.23 25.01
CA THR A 26 7.30 -3.84 25.46
C THR A 26 6.29 -3.10 24.59
N GLU A 27 5.32 -2.46 25.24
CA GLU A 27 4.24 -1.74 24.59
C GLU A 27 4.20 -0.29 25.06
N PHE A 28 4.09 0.65 24.12
CA PHE A 28 3.87 2.06 24.43
C PHE A 28 3.24 2.80 23.26
N THR A 29 2.63 3.95 23.55
CA THR A 29 2.03 4.84 22.54
C THR A 29 2.75 6.18 22.56
N LEU A 30 3.11 6.68 21.39
CA LEU A 30 3.69 8.01 21.22
C LEU A 30 2.62 9.11 21.37
N ASP A 31 3.05 10.35 21.58
CA ASP A 31 2.15 11.51 21.72
C ASP A 31 1.24 11.74 20.49
N ASN A 32 1.67 11.29 19.31
CA ASN A 32 0.89 11.37 18.07
C ASN A 32 -0.11 10.21 17.89
N GLY A 33 -0.23 9.30 18.86
CA GLY A 33 -1.13 8.15 18.83
C GLY A 33 -0.55 6.89 18.19
N LEU A 34 0.67 6.93 17.61
CA LEU A 34 1.28 5.73 17.04
C LEU A 34 1.65 4.74 18.15
N HIS A 35 1.14 3.52 18.01
CA HIS A 35 1.28 2.45 18.99
C HIS A 35 2.40 1.48 18.60
N PHE A 36 3.32 1.22 19.53
CA PHE A 36 4.44 0.31 19.33
C PHE A 36 4.29 -0.94 20.19
N ILE A 37 4.47 -2.09 19.55
CA ILE A 37 4.62 -3.40 20.18
C ILE A 37 6.00 -3.92 19.78
N ILE A 38 6.88 -4.10 20.76
CA ILE A 38 8.29 -4.46 20.54
C ILE A 38 8.59 -5.77 21.25
N ILE A 39 9.22 -6.70 20.55
CA ILE A 39 9.73 -7.94 21.13
C ILE A 39 11.24 -7.97 20.89
N GLU A 40 12.01 -7.77 21.96
CA GLU A 40 13.48 -7.77 21.88
C GLU A 40 14.03 -9.19 21.88
N ARG A 41 14.87 -9.51 20.89
CA ARG A 41 15.54 -10.81 20.75
C ARG A 41 16.96 -10.63 20.25
N HIS A 42 17.93 -11.22 20.92
CA HIS A 42 19.35 -11.12 20.57
C HIS A 42 19.89 -12.35 19.82
N ASP A 43 19.01 -13.18 19.25
CA ASP A 43 19.39 -14.39 18.50
C ASP A 43 20.09 -14.05 17.17
N ALA A 44 19.76 -12.89 16.58
CA ALA A 44 20.33 -12.39 15.35
C ALA A 44 20.44 -10.85 15.39
N PRO A 45 21.45 -10.24 14.76
CA PRO A 45 21.62 -8.78 14.73
C PRO A 45 20.69 -8.09 13.71
N VAL A 46 19.42 -8.50 13.65
CA VAL A 46 18.41 -8.05 12.69
C VAL A 46 17.18 -7.58 13.45
N ALA A 47 16.59 -6.48 13.01
CA ALA A 47 15.27 -6.03 13.44
C ALA A 47 14.30 -6.16 12.27
N SER A 48 13.15 -6.81 12.50
CA SER A 48 12.05 -6.88 11.55
C SER A 48 10.99 -5.87 11.95
N PHE A 49 10.59 -5.06 11.00
CA PHE A 49 9.63 -4.00 11.21
C PHE A 49 8.36 -4.29 10.44
N TYR A 50 7.23 -3.99 11.09
CA TYR A 50 5.91 -4.17 10.53
C TYR A 50 5.06 -2.97 10.90
N THR A 51 4.74 -2.15 9.91
CA THR A 51 3.81 -1.03 10.06
C THR A 51 2.42 -1.51 9.70
N HIS A 52 1.50 -1.45 10.66
CA HIS A 52 0.09 -1.75 10.45
C HIS A 52 -0.71 -0.45 10.37
N VAL A 53 -1.43 -0.26 9.28
CA VAL A 53 -2.39 0.82 9.10
C VAL A 53 -3.79 0.22 9.16
N ASP A 54 -4.59 0.67 10.13
CA ASP A 54 -5.97 0.24 10.39
C ASP A 54 -6.96 0.87 9.39
N VAL A 55 -6.66 0.70 8.10
CA VAL A 55 -7.46 1.14 6.94
C VAL A 55 -7.21 0.15 5.81
N GLY A 56 -8.26 -0.33 5.15
CA GLY A 56 -8.16 -1.20 3.98
C GLY A 56 -9.27 -0.97 2.95
N GLY A 57 -9.51 -1.97 2.10
CA GLY A 57 -10.53 -1.90 1.04
C GLY A 57 -11.98 -1.70 1.54
N ALA A 58 -12.27 -2.06 2.79
CA ALA A 58 -13.59 -1.89 3.39
C ALA A 58 -13.90 -0.43 3.72
N ASP A 59 -12.87 0.40 3.93
CA ASP A 59 -12.97 1.83 4.25
C ASP A 59 -13.10 2.71 3.01
N GLU A 60 -13.01 2.11 1.81
CA GLU A 60 -13.05 2.84 0.56
C GLU A 60 -14.44 3.46 0.28
N PRO A 61 -14.49 4.72 -0.19
CA PRO A 61 -15.72 5.33 -0.65
C PRO A 61 -16.37 4.51 -1.77
N VAL A 62 -17.70 4.50 -1.79
CA VAL A 62 -18.46 3.84 -2.87
C VAL A 62 -18.07 4.45 -4.22
N GLY A 63 -17.82 3.60 -5.22
CA GLY A 63 -17.42 4.02 -6.57
C GLY A 63 -15.95 4.43 -6.70
N ASN A 64 -15.15 4.22 -5.66
CA ASN A 64 -13.72 4.52 -5.64
C ASN A 64 -12.94 3.32 -5.09
N THR A 65 -13.30 2.11 -5.55
CA THR A 65 -12.66 0.88 -5.06
C THR A 65 -11.24 0.72 -5.61
N GLY A 66 -10.35 0.14 -4.80
CA GLY A 66 -8.93 -0.08 -5.12
C GLY A 66 -7.99 1.06 -4.73
N ILE A 67 -8.50 2.17 -4.18
CA ILE A 67 -7.66 3.30 -3.74
C ILE A 67 -6.72 2.92 -2.61
N ALA A 68 -7.14 2.09 -1.64
CA ALA A 68 -6.28 1.65 -0.55
C ALA A 68 -5.06 0.88 -1.10
N HIS A 69 -5.32 0.00 -2.08
CA HIS A 69 -4.28 -0.75 -2.76
C HIS A 69 -3.39 0.14 -3.64
N ILE A 70 -3.95 1.13 -4.34
CA ILE A 70 -3.13 2.11 -5.08
C ILE A 70 -2.24 2.90 -4.11
N PHE A 71 -2.78 3.36 -2.98
CA PHE A 71 -2.01 4.10 -1.98
C PHE A 71 -0.88 3.27 -1.36
N GLU A 72 -1.08 1.96 -1.22
CA GLU A 72 -0.01 1.02 -0.89
C GLU A 72 1.14 1.10 -1.90
N HIS A 73 0.85 1.05 -3.20
CA HIS A 73 1.87 1.21 -4.24
C HIS A 73 2.53 2.59 -4.18
N MET A 74 1.74 3.65 -4.00
CA MET A 74 2.25 5.03 -3.94
C MET A 74 3.23 5.25 -2.78
N ALA A 75 3.07 4.51 -1.68
CA ALA A 75 3.97 4.59 -0.53
C ALA A 75 5.41 4.13 -0.83
N PHE A 76 5.64 3.43 -1.95
CA PHE A 76 6.98 3.08 -2.44
C PHE A 76 7.55 4.08 -3.44
N LYS A 77 6.72 4.99 -3.97
CA LYS A 77 7.14 6.01 -4.93
C LYS A 77 7.94 7.14 -4.29
N GLY A 78 8.05 7.14 -2.96
CA GLY A 78 8.87 8.07 -2.20
C GLY A 78 8.11 9.29 -1.72
N THR A 79 8.84 10.35 -1.43
CA THR A 79 8.39 11.53 -0.70
C THR A 79 8.88 12.82 -1.37
N HIS A 80 8.74 13.95 -0.69
CA HIS A 80 9.34 15.22 -1.11
C HIS A 80 10.88 15.20 -1.05
N TYR A 81 11.47 14.19 -0.38
CA TYR A 81 12.92 14.06 -0.19
C TYR A 81 13.51 12.84 -0.89
N ILE A 82 12.70 11.82 -1.14
CA ILE A 82 13.11 10.53 -1.74
C ILE A 82 12.31 10.31 -3.01
N GLY A 83 12.96 9.84 -4.07
CA GLY A 83 12.35 9.51 -5.36
C GLY A 83 12.31 10.68 -6.33
N THR A 84 13.03 11.77 -6.06
CA THR A 84 12.99 12.98 -6.89
C THR A 84 14.31 13.75 -6.92
N THR A 85 14.62 14.33 -8.07
CA THR A 85 15.77 15.24 -8.25
C THR A 85 15.43 16.69 -7.89
N ASN A 86 14.15 17.07 -7.96
CA ASN A 86 13.67 18.41 -7.62
C ASN A 86 12.16 18.38 -7.36
N TRP A 87 11.79 18.24 -6.09
CA TRP A 87 10.39 18.18 -5.67
C TRP A 87 9.59 19.44 -6.03
N GLU A 88 10.18 20.64 -5.91
CA GLU A 88 9.44 21.89 -6.11
C GLU A 88 8.97 22.05 -7.56
N GLU A 89 9.78 21.63 -8.53
CA GLU A 89 9.39 21.63 -9.94
C GLU A 89 8.52 20.42 -10.29
N GLU A 90 8.86 19.23 -9.78
CA GLU A 90 8.07 18.02 -9.97
C GLU A 90 6.61 18.24 -9.54
N LYS A 91 6.39 18.83 -8.36
CA LYS A 91 5.07 19.11 -7.84
C LYS A 91 4.24 19.97 -8.79
N LYS A 92 4.84 21.00 -9.40
CA LYS A 92 4.12 21.87 -10.36
C LYS A 92 3.66 21.08 -11.58
N VAL A 93 4.51 20.19 -12.09
CA VAL A 93 4.17 19.35 -13.24
C VAL A 93 3.10 18.33 -12.87
N ILE A 94 3.17 17.71 -11.68
CA ILE A 94 2.13 16.82 -11.16
C ILE A 94 0.79 17.56 -11.04
N ASP A 95 0.77 18.74 -10.41
CA ASP A 95 -0.45 19.54 -10.25
C ASP A 95 -1.08 19.88 -11.62
N GLN A 96 -0.26 20.27 -12.61
CA GLN A 96 -0.73 20.53 -13.97
C GLN A 96 -1.22 19.27 -14.69
N MET A 97 -0.54 18.13 -14.47
CA MET A 97 -0.91 16.84 -15.03
C MET A 97 -2.29 16.40 -14.52
N ASP A 98 -2.52 16.55 -13.22
CA ASP A 98 -3.81 16.26 -12.59
C ASP A 98 -4.92 17.17 -13.13
N GLU A 99 -4.66 18.47 -13.26
CA GLU A 99 -5.62 19.39 -13.85
C GLU A 99 -5.96 19.01 -15.30
N ALA A 100 -4.95 18.67 -16.12
CA ALA A 100 -5.13 18.23 -17.50
C ALA A 100 -5.94 16.92 -17.58
N TYR A 101 -5.69 15.97 -16.69
CA TYR A 101 -6.45 14.73 -16.61
C TYR A 101 -7.91 14.99 -16.23
N GLN A 102 -8.16 15.85 -15.23
CA GLN A 102 -9.51 16.22 -14.82
C GLN A 102 -10.27 16.95 -15.93
N GLU A 103 -9.60 17.80 -16.72
CA GLU A 103 -10.20 18.41 -17.91
C GLU A 103 -10.57 17.37 -18.97
N TRP A 104 -9.70 16.39 -19.21
CA TRP A 104 -9.96 15.31 -20.14
C TRP A 104 -11.17 14.46 -19.69
N LEU A 105 -11.26 14.12 -18.40
CA LEU A 105 -12.42 13.43 -17.83
C LEU A 105 -13.70 14.26 -18.02
N ARG A 106 -13.64 15.57 -17.73
CA ARG A 106 -14.78 16.49 -17.92
C ARG A 106 -15.29 16.49 -19.34
N GLU A 107 -14.41 16.46 -20.35
CA GLU A 107 -14.81 16.36 -21.76
C GLU A 107 -15.39 14.98 -22.09
N LYS A 108 -14.70 13.91 -21.67
CA LYS A 108 -15.05 12.51 -21.96
C LYS A 108 -16.45 12.15 -21.48
N TYR A 109 -16.86 12.66 -20.33
CA TYR A 109 -18.16 12.35 -19.73
C TYR A 109 -19.27 13.37 -20.05
N LYS A 110 -19.06 14.29 -21.01
CA LYS A 110 -20.15 15.12 -21.55
C LYS A 110 -21.16 14.24 -22.30
N SER A 111 -22.41 14.74 -22.42
CA SER A 111 -23.43 14.07 -23.23
C SER A 111 -23.08 13.99 -24.72
N ASN A 112 -22.27 14.93 -25.23
CA ASN A 112 -21.74 14.93 -26.59
C ASN A 112 -20.27 15.38 -26.57
N PRO A 113 -19.33 14.45 -26.30
CA PRO A 113 -17.90 14.75 -26.25
C PRO A 113 -17.36 15.19 -27.61
N ASP A 114 -16.49 16.19 -27.61
CA ASP A 114 -15.76 16.64 -28.79
C ASP A 114 -14.48 15.80 -28.96
N SER A 115 -14.37 15.07 -30.07
CA SER A 115 -13.23 14.17 -30.35
C SER A 115 -11.91 14.91 -30.49
N ASP A 116 -11.92 16.13 -31.04
CA ASP A 116 -10.71 16.90 -31.28
C ASP A 116 -10.19 17.47 -29.94
N LEU A 117 -11.11 17.99 -29.11
CA LEU A 117 -10.78 18.42 -27.75
C LEU A 117 -10.31 17.27 -26.86
N LEU A 118 -10.90 16.08 -27.01
CA LEU A 118 -10.44 14.89 -26.28
C LEU A 118 -9.00 14.54 -26.64
N GLN A 119 -8.67 14.55 -27.93
CA GLN A 119 -7.32 14.26 -28.39
C GLN A 119 -6.33 15.33 -27.92
N GLU A 120 -6.69 16.61 -28.01
CA GLU A 120 -5.87 17.73 -27.54
C GLU A 120 -5.56 17.60 -26.04
N LYS A 121 -6.59 17.41 -25.22
CA LYS A 121 -6.44 17.28 -23.76
C LYS A 121 -5.63 16.05 -23.37
N TRP A 122 -5.84 14.94 -24.07
CA TRP A 122 -5.06 13.73 -23.85
C TRP A 122 -3.58 13.92 -24.20
N ASN A 123 -3.29 14.58 -25.33
CA ASN A 123 -1.91 14.90 -25.71
C ASN A 123 -1.24 15.79 -24.66
N ARG A 124 -1.94 16.82 -24.16
CA ARG A 124 -1.41 17.68 -23.09
C ARG A 124 -1.09 16.90 -21.82
N PHE A 125 -1.99 16.01 -21.40
CA PHE A 125 -1.75 15.12 -20.27
C PHE A 125 -0.51 14.22 -20.48
N GLN A 126 -0.37 13.63 -21.67
CA GLN A 126 0.78 12.77 -21.99
C GLN A 126 2.11 13.54 -22.04
N GLU A 127 2.11 14.78 -22.55
CA GLU A 127 3.27 15.67 -22.50
C GLU A 127 3.71 15.94 -21.07
N LEU A 128 2.77 16.29 -20.18
CA LEU A 128 3.03 16.53 -18.77
C LEU A 128 3.50 15.27 -18.04
N GLN A 129 2.94 14.11 -18.39
CA GLN A 129 3.40 12.83 -17.86
C GLN A 129 4.85 12.55 -18.27
N GLU A 130 5.24 12.80 -19.52
CA GLU A 130 6.61 12.65 -19.97
C GLU A 130 7.55 13.68 -19.31
N GLU A 131 7.10 14.92 -19.18
CA GLU A 131 7.83 15.99 -18.47
C GLU A 131 8.09 15.59 -17.01
N SER A 132 7.12 14.98 -16.32
CA SER A 132 7.28 14.58 -14.92
C SER A 132 8.41 13.57 -14.70
N LYS A 133 8.68 12.69 -15.68
CA LYS A 133 9.70 11.63 -15.57
C LYS A 133 11.11 12.16 -15.41
N GLN A 134 11.39 13.39 -15.86
CA GLN A 134 12.71 13.98 -15.71
C GLN A 134 13.10 14.20 -14.24
N TYR A 135 12.11 14.31 -13.36
CA TYR A 135 12.33 14.52 -11.93
C TYR A 135 12.43 13.20 -11.16
N VAL A 136 11.83 12.12 -11.66
CA VAL A 136 11.68 10.86 -10.93
C VAL A 136 13.03 10.13 -10.78
N VAL A 137 13.38 9.80 -9.54
CA VAL A 137 14.48 8.88 -9.23
C VAL A 137 13.88 7.51 -8.92
N ASN A 138 13.87 6.65 -9.93
CA ASN A 138 13.26 5.33 -9.85
C ASN A 138 13.87 4.46 -8.75
N ASN A 139 13.00 3.86 -7.94
CA ASN A 139 13.35 2.88 -6.90
C ASN A 139 14.31 3.42 -5.82
N GLU A 140 14.41 4.75 -5.62
CA GLU A 140 15.32 5.30 -4.61
C GLU A 140 14.99 4.80 -3.20
N PHE A 141 13.70 4.72 -2.87
CA PHE A 141 13.24 4.23 -1.57
C PHE A 141 13.74 2.80 -1.28
N SER A 142 13.55 1.87 -2.22
CA SER A 142 14.02 0.49 -2.04
C SER A 142 15.54 0.39 -2.07
N GLN A 143 16.21 1.17 -2.93
CA GLN A 143 17.68 1.21 -3.00
C GLN A 143 18.30 1.67 -1.67
N ILE A 144 17.73 2.68 -0.99
CA ILE A 144 18.21 3.11 0.32
C ILE A 144 18.16 1.94 1.31
N ILE A 145 17.07 1.17 1.31
CA ILE A 145 16.89 0.01 2.20
C ILE A 145 17.90 -1.09 1.85
N GLU A 146 18.00 -1.46 0.58
CA GLU A 146 18.90 -2.52 0.10
C GLU A 146 20.38 -2.19 0.36
N GLN A 147 20.80 -0.96 0.09
CA GLN A 147 22.17 -0.50 0.33
C GLN A 147 22.54 -0.51 1.83
N ASN A 148 21.55 -0.46 2.71
CA ASN A 148 21.72 -0.57 4.16
C ASN A 148 21.53 -2.01 4.69
N GLY A 149 21.50 -3.01 3.80
CA GLY A 149 21.38 -4.42 4.14
C GLY A 149 19.95 -4.87 4.43
N GLY A 150 18.97 -4.08 4.02
CA GLY A 150 17.56 -4.38 4.21
C GLY A 150 17.07 -5.51 3.30
N THR A 151 16.14 -6.30 3.81
CA THR A 151 15.57 -7.45 3.08
C THR A 151 14.08 -7.57 3.35
N GLY A 152 13.36 -8.22 2.42
CA GLY A 152 11.94 -8.49 2.57
C GLY A 152 11.05 -7.25 2.52
N LEU A 153 11.50 -6.18 1.85
CA LEU A 153 10.67 -4.99 1.58
C LEU A 153 9.46 -5.37 0.76
N ASN A 154 8.29 -5.24 1.37
CA ASN A 154 7.02 -5.51 0.73
C ASN A 154 5.87 -4.84 1.49
N ALA A 155 4.68 -4.92 0.91
CA ALA A 155 3.45 -4.52 1.53
C ALA A 155 2.31 -5.45 1.11
N SER A 156 1.17 -5.26 1.76
CA SER A 156 -0.09 -5.85 1.32
C SER A 156 -1.26 -5.06 1.84
N THR A 157 -2.31 -5.02 1.03
CA THR A 157 -3.60 -4.45 1.37
C THR A 157 -4.66 -5.54 1.49
N GLY A 158 -5.42 -5.50 2.58
CA GLY A 158 -6.57 -6.36 2.85
C GLY A 158 -7.86 -5.56 2.94
N ALA A 159 -8.93 -6.19 3.43
CA ALA A 159 -10.20 -5.51 3.64
C ALA A 159 -10.10 -4.47 4.77
N ASP A 160 -9.41 -4.80 5.86
CA ASP A 160 -9.40 -3.97 7.08
C ASP A 160 -8.02 -3.38 7.42
N LEU A 161 -7.01 -3.62 6.58
CA LEU A 161 -5.66 -3.16 6.86
C LEU A 161 -4.81 -2.97 5.60
N THR A 162 -3.83 -2.09 5.71
CA THR A 162 -2.67 -2.04 4.83
C THR A 162 -1.42 -2.16 5.69
N ASN A 163 -0.50 -3.04 5.30
CA ASN A 163 0.73 -3.25 6.04
C ASN A 163 1.97 -3.04 5.18
N TYR A 164 3.03 -2.54 5.79
CA TYR A 164 4.36 -2.42 5.18
C TYR A 164 5.37 -3.12 6.07
N PHE A 165 6.26 -3.93 5.48
CA PHE A 165 7.21 -4.68 6.27
C PHE A 165 8.54 -4.85 5.56
N TYR A 166 9.61 -4.82 6.35
CA TYR A 166 10.96 -5.13 5.94
C TYR A 166 11.84 -5.36 7.17
N SER A 167 12.97 -6.02 6.95
CA SER A 167 13.98 -6.22 7.98
C SER A 167 15.24 -5.44 7.64
N LEU A 168 15.92 -4.93 8.67
CA LEU A 168 17.20 -4.25 8.56
C LEU A 168 18.17 -4.79 9.63
N PRO A 169 19.49 -4.63 9.44
CA PRO A 169 20.43 -4.80 10.53
C PRO A 169 20.01 -3.96 11.75
N SER A 170 20.11 -4.52 12.95
CA SER A 170 19.63 -3.89 14.20
C SER A 170 20.22 -2.49 14.45
N ASN A 171 21.45 -2.22 13.99
CA ASN A 171 22.10 -0.91 14.06
C ASN A 171 21.57 0.12 13.04
N ARG A 172 20.52 -0.21 12.28
CA ARG A 172 19.85 0.66 11.30
C ARG A 172 18.41 1.00 11.69
N ALA A 173 17.98 0.72 12.93
CA ALA A 173 16.63 1.06 13.38
C ALA A 173 16.29 2.55 13.19
N GLU A 174 17.25 3.45 13.42
CA GLU A 174 17.06 4.89 13.18
C GLU A 174 16.73 5.21 11.71
N LEU A 175 17.31 4.48 10.75
CA LEU A 175 16.97 4.62 9.33
C LEU A 175 15.51 4.23 9.09
N TRP A 176 15.05 3.13 9.70
CA TRP A 176 13.66 2.70 9.61
C TRP A 176 12.69 3.80 10.10
N PHE A 177 12.95 4.34 11.30
CA PHE A 177 12.11 5.40 11.87
C PHE A 177 12.05 6.63 10.97
N ASN A 178 13.17 7.04 10.37
CA ASN A 178 13.19 8.17 9.45
C ASN A 178 12.41 7.90 8.17
N LEU A 179 12.59 6.72 7.55
CA LEU A 179 11.91 6.35 6.31
C LEU A 179 10.39 6.20 6.50
N GLU A 180 9.96 5.50 7.54
CA GLU A 180 8.53 5.35 7.82
C GLU A 180 7.87 6.67 8.20
N ALA A 181 8.51 7.49 9.05
CA ALA A 181 7.97 8.78 9.41
C ALA A 181 7.76 9.68 8.19
N ASP A 182 8.74 9.71 7.27
CA ASP A 182 8.65 10.53 6.06
C ASP A 182 7.62 9.99 5.07
N ARG A 183 7.54 8.66 4.88
CA ARG A 183 6.53 8.01 4.01
C ARG A 183 5.11 8.44 4.36
N PHE A 184 4.74 8.45 5.65
CA PHE A 184 3.38 8.82 6.06
C PHE A 184 3.17 10.32 6.20
N LYS A 185 4.21 11.10 6.48
CA LYS A 185 4.09 12.54 6.67
C LYS A 185 4.12 13.32 5.35
N ASN A 186 4.93 12.89 4.40
CA ASN A 186 5.19 13.58 3.14
C ASN A 186 5.04 12.65 1.91
N PRO A 187 3.93 11.88 1.79
CA PRO A 187 3.74 11.02 0.64
C PRO A 187 3.62 11.84 -0.65
N THR A 188 4.10 11.27 -1.75
CA THR A 188 3.97 11.87 -3.08
C THR A 188 3.23 10.94 -4.02
N TYR A 189 2.45 11.53 -4.92
CA TYR A 189 1.69 10.78 -5.92
C TYR A 189 2.38 10.76 -7.28
N ARG A 190 3.73 10.73 -7.29
CA ARG A 190 4.49 10.65 -8.53
C ARG A 190 4.21 9.35 -9.26
N GLU A 191 4.15 9.40 -10.58
CA GLU A 191 3.81 8.26 -11.43
C GLU A 191 2.43 7.65 -11.16
N PHE A 192 1.51 8.33 -10.46
CA PHE A 192 0.19 7.80 -10.09
C PHE A 192 -0.55 7.14 -11.27
N TYR A 193 -0.62 7.82 -12.41
CA TYR A 193 -1.30 7.31 -13.61
C TYR A 193 -0.60 6.11 -14.26
N VAL A 194 0.72 5.98 -14.11
CA VAL A 194 1.47 4.82 -14.57
C VAL A 194 1.19 3.64 -13.65
N GLU A 195 1.26 3.88 -12.33
CA GLU A 195 1.03 2.86 -11.32
C GLU A 195 -0.41 2.34 -11.33
N LYS A 196 -1.36 3.21 -11.67
CA LYS A 196 -2.75 2.83 -11.90
C LYS A 196 -2.88 1.74 -12.95
N GLU A 197 -2.15 1.82 -14.06
CA GLU A 197 -2.14 0.76 -15.09
C GLU A 197 -1.43 -0.51 -14.61
N VAL A 198 -0.42 -0.39 -13.75
CA VAL A 198 0.22 -1.56 -13.10
C VAL A 198 -0.79 -2.30 -12.22
N VAL A 199 -1.56 -1.59 -11.40
CA VAL A 199 -2.62 -2.18 -10.56
C VAL A 199 -3.71 -2.85 -11.40
N ARG A 200 -4.07 -2.27 -12.55
CA ARG A 200 -5.00 -2.89 -13.50
C ARG A 200 -4.45 -4.18 -14.08
N GLU A 201 -3.16 -4.22 -14.40
CA GLU A 201 -2.54 -5.45 -14.88
C GLU A 201 -2.47 -6.51 -13.77
N GLU A 202 -2.22 -6.10 -12.53
CA GLU A 202 -2.32 -7.00 -11.38
C GLU A 202 -3.74 -7.58 -11.25
N ARG A 203 -4.79 -6.76 -11.36
CA ARG A 203 -6.18 -7.23 -11.35
C ARG A 203 -6.42 -8.28 -12.44
N ARG A 204 -5.95 -8.02 -13.66
CA ARG A 204 -6.07 -8.97 -14.78
C ARG A 204 -5.40 -10.30 -14.47
N MET A 205 -4.22 -10.27 -13.87
CA MET A 205 -3.47 -11.48 -13.52
C MET A 205 -4.06 -12.23 -12.33
N ARG A 206 -4.41 -11.53 -11.24
CA ARG A 206 -4.84 -12.11 -9.97
C ARG A 206 -6.31 -12.51 -9.95
N THR A 207 -7.14 -11.80 -10.69
CA THR A 207 -8.59 -12.02 -10.71
C THR A 207 -9.06 -12.47 -12.08
N GLU A 208 -8.98 -11.64 -13.12
CA GLU A 208 -9.69 -11.92 -14.38
C GLU A 208 -9.19 -13.16 -15.12
N SER A 209 -7.88 -13.39 -15.09
CA SER A 209 -7.24 -14.53 -15.75
C SER A 209 -7.08 -15.74 -14.81
N ASN A 210 -7.52 -15.62 -13.54
CA ASN A 210 -7.37 -16.66 -12.53
C ASN A 210 -8.75 -17.24 -12.12
N PRO A 211 -9.06 -18.51 -12.42
CA PRO A 211 -10.34 -19.10 -12.08
C PRO A 211 -10.71 -19.06 -10.59
N ILE A 212 -9.72 -19.19 -9.70
CA ILE A 212 -9.92 -19.12 -8.25
C ILE A 212 -10.18 -17.68 -7.82
N GLY A 213 -9.42 -16.72 -8.36
CA GLY A 213 -9.62 -15.29 -8.12
C GLY A 213 -11.04 -14.84 -8.50
N ARG A 214 -11.51 -15.21 -9.72
CA ARG A 214 -12.88 -14.94 -10.15
C ARG A 214 -13.93 -15.58 -9.25
N LEU A 215 -13.74 -16.84 -8.88
CA LEU A 215 -14.67 -17.55 -8.01
C LEU A 215 -14.83 -16.84 -6.66
N VAL A 216 -13.72 -16.44 -6.05
CA VAL A 216 -13.73 -15.74 -4.75
C VAL A 216 -14.38 -14.36 -4.87
N GLU A 217 -14.06 -13.58 -5.90
CA GLU A 217 -14.68 -12.26 -6.12
C GLU A 217 -16.20 -12.36 -6.27
N GLU A 218 -16.69 -13.24 -7.16
CA GLU A 218 -18.13 -13.45 -7.38
C GLU A 218 -18.83 -14.00 -6.13
N PHE A 219 -18.19 -14.92 -5.41
CA PHE A 219 -18.73 -15.47 -4.17
C PHE A 219 -18.89 -14.38 -3.09
N LEU A 220 -17.85 -13.55 -2.88
CA LEU A 220 -17.88 -12.48 -1.89
C LEU A 220 -18.93 -11.41 -2.25
N ALA A 221 -19.04 -11.04 -3.53
CA ALA A 221 -20.03 -10.08 -4.00
C ALA A 221 -21.48 -10.55 -3.76
N VAL A 222 -21.74 -11.86 -3.87
CA VAL A 222 -23.06 -12.44 -3.57
C VAL A 222 -23.28 -12.62 -2.06
N ALA A 223 -22.26 -13.10 -1.33
CA ALA A 223 -22.35 -13.35 0.11
C ALA A 223 -22.56 -12.07 0.91
N TYR A 224 -21.93 -10.97 0.49
CA TYR A 224 -22.00 -9.66 1.13
C TYR A 224 -22.80 -8.67 0.28
N THR A 225 -24.12 -8.69 0.41
CA THR A 225 -25.01 -7.83 -0.39
C THR A 225 -24.87 -6.33 -0.10
N ALA A 226 -24.67 -5.95 1.16
CA ALA A 226 -24.58 -4.55 1.60
C ALA A 226 -23.26 -4.21 2.30
N HIS A 227 -22.48 -5.23 2.69
CA HIS A 227 -21.24 -5.03 3.43
C HIS A 227 -20.07 -4.73 2.47
N PRO A 228 -19.14 -3.81 2.80
CA PRO A 228 -18.01 -3.48 1.94
C PRO A 228 -17.13 -4.68 1.54
N TYR A 229 -17.14 -5.76 2.31
CA TYR A 229 -16.39 -7.00 2.01
C TYR A 229 -16.81 -7.71 0.72
N GLY A 230 -17.95 -7.33 0.12
CA GLY A 230 -18.32 -7.78 -1.22
C GLY A 230 -17.54 -7.07 -2.33
N ARG A 231 -16.76 -6.03 -2.01
CA ARG A 231 -15.94 -5.27 -2.96
C ARG A 231 -14.54 -5.88 -3.03
N PRO A 232 -13.95 -6.01 -4.22
CA PRO A 232 -12.59 -6.48 -4.36
C PRO A 232 -11.61 -5.43 -3.85
N VAL A 233 -10.66 -5.84 -2.99
CA VAL A 233 -9.61 -4.96 -2.45
C VAL A 233 -8.73 -4.38 -3.56
N VAL A 234 -8.47 -5.14 -4.63
CA VAL A 234 -7.74 -4.65 -5.80
C VAL A 234 -8.52 -3.58 -6.58
N GLY A 235 -9.84 -3.46 -6.35
CA GLY A 235 -10.74 -2.53 -7.03
C GLY A 235 -11.48 -3.11 -8.24
N TRP A 236 -12.59 -2.46 -8.59
CA TRP A 236 -13.28 -2.67 -9.87
C TRP A 236 -12.52 -1.95 -10.99
N ASP A 237 -12.36 -2.57 -12.17
CA ASP A 237 -11.66 -1.92 -13.30
C ASP A 237 -12.28 -0.58 -13.69
N SER A 238 -13.61 -0.44 -13.56
CA SER A 238 -14.32 0.82 -13.79
C SER A 238 -13.89 1.92 -12.83
N ASP A 239 -13.73 1.58 -11.54
CA ASP A 239 -13.41 2.53 -10.49
C ASP A 239 -11.92 2.93 -10.59
N ILE A 240 -11.04 1.95 -10.81
CA ILE A 240 -9.60 2.20 -11.03
C ILE A 240 -9.39 3.08 -12.28
N THR A 241 -10.19 2.88 -13.33
CA THR A 241 -10.07 3.70 -14.54
C THR A 241 -10.59 5.12 -14.33
N ALA A 242 -11.61 5.29 -13.48
CA ALA A 242 -12.29 6.57 -13.24
C ALA A 242 -11.64 7.45 -12.15
N THR A 243 -10.87 6.84 -11.24
CA THR A 243 -10.06 7.52 -10.22
C THR A 243 -8.90 8.26 -10.87
#